data_AF-A0A498DXI2-F1
#
_entry.id   AF-A0A498DXI2-F1
#
_cell.length_a   1.000
_cell.length_b   1.000
_cell.length_c   1.000
_cell.angle_alpha   90.00
_cell.angle_beta   90.00
_cell.angle_gamma   90.00
#
_symmetry.space_group_name_H-M   'P 1'
#
loop_
_entity.id
_entity.type
_entity.pdbx_description
1 polymer ?
#
loop_
_entity_poly.entity_id
_entity_poly.type
_entity_poly.pdbx_seq_one_letter_code
_entity_poly.pdbx_strand_id
1 'polypeptide(L)'
;MTALESARKAAEAAAAKLAEVEAEAAEKAAQEAAQRRAAQHEAATRFLADLPGLEASVRGEKPSHAAMATALEAGTLPALVGDYLARRDARQKLRDHARQCARLLDRDDSRITELRWVDPAEELRRWTADALYELRRTKADTLSAAVLSTYEVE
;
A
#
# COMPACT_ATOMS: atom_id res chain seq x y z
N MET A 1 -59.94 -37.84 21.41
CA MET A 1 -59.13 -36.70 20.92
C MET A 1 -59.93 -35.97 19.87
N THR A 2 -60.14 -34.68 20.06
CA THR A 2 -60.82 -33.85 19.05
C THR A 2 -59.83 -33.41 17.97
N ALA A 3 -60.31 -33.09 16.76
CA ALA A 3 -59.47 -32.59 15.68
C ALA A 3 -58.68 -31.30 16.05
N LEU A 4 -59.20 -30.53 17.01
CA LEU A 4 -58.52 -29.36 17.57
C LEU A 4 -57.29 -29.72 18.41
N GLU A 5 -57.35 -30.79 19.18
CA GLU A 5 -56.22 -31.25 20.00
C GLU A 5 -55.10 -31.83 19.14
N SER A 6 -55.43 -32.55 18.07
CA SER A 6 -54.41 -33.04 17.12
C SER A 6 -53.75 -31.89 16.36
N ALA A 7 -54.53 -30.88 15.96
CA ALA A 7 -54.00 -29.68 15.30
C ALA A 7 -53.05 -28.88 16.21
N ARG A 8 -53.38 -28.73 17.50
CA ARG A 8 -52.50 -28.06 18.49
C ARG A 8 -51.18 -28.80 18.68
N LYS A 9 -51.23 -30.12 18.87
CA LYS A 9 -50.01 -30.94 19.00
C LYS A 9 -49.12 -30.88 17.76
N ALA A 10 -49.72 -30.85 16.56
CA ALA A 10 -48.98 -30.70 15.31
C ALA A 10 -48.30 -29.32 15.21
N ALA A 11 -48.98 -28.25 15.62
CA ALA A 11 -48.41 -26.90 15.64
C ALA A 11 -47.26 -26.77 16.66
N GLU A 12 -47.42 -27.34 17.85
CA GLU A 12 -46.36 -27.37 18.88
C GLU A 12 -45.13 -28.15 18.39
N ALA A 13 -45.33 -29.30 17.74
CA ALA A 13 -44.24 -30.09 17.16
C ALA A 13 -43.55 -29.36 15.99
N ALA A 14 -44.29 -28.62 15.17
CA ALA A 14 -43.73 -27.81 14.11
C ALA A 14 -42.91 -26.62 14.66
N ALA A 15 -43.41 -25.95 15.71
CA ALA A 15 -42.68 -24.87 16.38
C ALA A 15 -41.39 -25.38 17.04
N ALA A 16 -41.42 -26.55 17.68
CA ALA A 16 -40.22 -27.17 18.25
C ALA A 16 -39.16 -27.49 17.19
N LYS A 17 -39.58 -28.05 16.03
CA LYS A 17 -38.68 -28.32 14.91
C LYS A 17 -38.11 -27.04 14.29
N LEU A 18 -38.91 -25.98 14.20
CA LEU A 18 -38.43 -24.69 13.71
C LEU A 18 -37.34 -24.13 14.64
N ALA A 19 -37.58 -24.18 15.96
CA ALA A 19 -36.60 -23.73 16.95
C ALA A 19 -35.30 -24.55 16.92
N GLU A 20 -35.38 -25.87 16.68
CA GLU A 20 -34.22 -26.75 16.51
C GLU A 20 -33.41 -26.36 15.27
N VAL A 21 -34.06 -26.17 14.11
CA VAL A 21 -33.41 -25.73 12.87
C VAL A 21 -32.80 -24.34 13.01
N GLU A 22 -33.47 -23.41 13.69
CA GLU A 22 -32.93 -22.07 13.96
C GLU A 22 -31.69 -22.12 14.87
N ALA A 23 -31.69 -22.99 15.89
CA ALA A 23 -30.53 -23.18 16.76
C ALA A 23 -29.34 -23.78 16.02
N GLU A 24 -29.56 -24.81 15.19
CA GLU A 24 -28.51 -25.41 14.34
C GLU A 24 -27.94 -24.39 13.34
N ALA A 25 -28.81 -23.59 12.72
CA ALA A 25 -28.39 -22.53 11.79
C ALA A 25 -27.58 -21.44 12.51
N ALA A 26 -27.98 -21.04 13.72
CA ALA A 26 -27.26 -20.07 14.53
C ALA A 26 -25.89 -20.61 14.97
N GLU A 27 -25.81 -21.89 15.34
CA GLU A 27 -24.54 -22.53 15.70
C GLU A 27 -23.58 -22.59 14.51
N LYS A 28 -24.07 -23.01 13.34
CA LYS A 28 -23.27 -23.02 12.11
C LYS A 28 -22.77 -21.62 11.74
N ALA A 29 -23.63 -20.60 11.82
CA ALA A 29 -23.23 -19.22 11.56
C ALA A 29 -22.18 -18.72 12.56
N ALA A 30 -22.28 -19.11 13.83
CA ALA A 30 -21.28 -18.78 14.85
C ALA A 30 -19.94 -19.47 14.57
N GLN A 31 -19.94 -20.74 14.17
CA GLN A 31 -18.74 -21.47 13.78
C GLN A 31 -18.05 -20.84 12.56
N GLU A 32 -18.81 -20.50 11.52
CA GLU A 32 -18.28 -19.82 10.32
C GLU A 32 -17.74 -18.42 10.65
N ALA A 33 -18.39 -17.68 11.56
CA ALA A 33 -17.89 -16.39 12.03
C ALA A 33 -16.57 -16.55 12.80
N ALA A 34 -16.46 -17.58 13.66
CA ALA A 34 -15.22 -17.86 14.40
C ALA A 34 -14.07 -18.24 13.45
N GLN A 35 -14.33 -19.08 12.44
CA GLN A 35 -13.34 -19.45 11.43
C GLN A 35 -12.86 -18.23 10.63
N ARG A 36 -13.78 -17.35 10.20
CA ARG A 36 -13.42 -16.11 9.50
C ARG A 36 -12.55 -15.20 10.34
N ARG A 37 -12.84 -15.05 11.64
CA ARG A 37 -12.02 -14.26 12.57
C ARG A 37 -10.62 -14.86 12.73
N ALA A 38 -10.52 -16.19 12.88
CA ALA A 38 -9.23 -16.87 12.98
C ALA A 38 -8.38 -16.67 11.71
N ALA A 39 -8.99 -16.83 10.53
CA ALA A 39 -8.31 -16.61 9.25
C ALA A 39 -7.85 -15.15 9.07
N GLN A 40 -8.67 -14.18 9.48
CA GLN A 40 -8.29 -12.76 9.47
C GLN A 40 -7.10 -12.48 10.40
N HIS A 41 -7.09 -13.06 11.59
CA HIS A 41 -6.01 -12.91 12.57
C HIS A 41 -4.69 -13.50 12.05
N GLU A 42 -4.73 -14.68 11.42
CA GLU A 42 -3.58 -15.30 10.78
C GLU A 42 -3.05 -14.43 9.63
N ALA A 43 -3.94 -13.99 8.74
CA ALA A 43 -3.58 -13.14 7.60
C ALA A 43 -2.95 -11.81 8.05
N ALA A 44 -3.53 -11.15 9.06
CA ALA A 44 -3.00 -9.91 9.63
C ALA A 44 -1.62 -10.12 10.27
N THR A 45 -1.43 -11.24 10.97
CA THR A 45 -0.14 -11.59 11.59
C THR A 45 0.94 -11.76 10.53
N ARG A 46 0.63 -12.51 9.46
CA ARG A 46 1.54 -12.72 8.32
C ARG A 46 1.86 -11.40 7.60
N PHE A 47 0.83 -10.59 7.31
CA PHE A 47 1.03 -9.31 6.64
C PHE A 47 1.97 -8.38 7.42
N LEU A 48 1.80 -8.27 8.74
CA LEU A 48 2.68 -7.44 9.57
C LEU A 48 4.12 -7.96 9.61
N ALA A 49 4.32 -9.28 9.56
CA ALA A 49 5.66 -9.88 9.48
C ALA A 49 6.33 -9.59 8.13
N ASP A 50 5.56 -9.64 7.04
CA ASP A 50 6.05 -9.43 5.66
C ASP A 50 6.20 -7.95 5.29
N LEU A 51 5.60 -7.04 6.07
CA LEU A 51 5.54 -5.59 5.79
C LEU A 51 6.89 -4.97 5.41
N PRO A 52 8.02 -5.24 6.10
CA PRO A 52 9.32 -4.67 5.70
C PRO A 52 9.74 -5.07 4.28
N GLY A 53 9.48 -6.32 3.89
CA GLY A 53 9.77 -6.82 2.54
C GLY A 53 8.85 -6.20 1.49
N LEU A 54 7.56 -6.04 1.82
CA LEU A 54 6.59 -5.37 0.95
C LEU A 54 6.93 -3.88 0.77
N GLU A 55 7.36 -3.18 1.82
CA GLU A 55 7.80 -1.79 1.68
C GLU A 55 9.07 -1.67 0.82
N ALA A 56 10.00 -2.62 0.98
CA ALA A 56 11.24 -2.63 0.21
C ALA A 56 10.99 -2.85 -1.29
N SER A 57 10.08 -3.77 -1.65
CA SER A 57 9.76 -4.06 -3.06
C SER A 57 9.11 -2.88 -3.78
N VAL A 58 8.30 -2.10 -3.06
CA VAL A 58 7.60 -0.93 -3.64
C VAL A 58 8.49 0.32 -3.69
N ARG A 59 9.38 0.50 -2.69
CA ARG A 59 10.24 1.70 -2.56
C ARG A 59 10.98 2.03 -3.85
N GLY A 60 11.52 1.01 -4.53
CA GLY A 60 12.36 1.19 -5.70
C GLY A 60 13.62 2.00 -5.42
N GLU A 61 14.32 2.37 -6.49
CA GLU A 61 15.50 3.22 -6.42
C GLU A 61 15.13 4.68 -6.66
N LYS A 62 15.73 5.59 -5.87
CA LYS A 62 15.63 7.01 -6.16
C LYS A 62 16.49 7.29 -7.39
N PRO A 63 15.98 7.97 -8.42
CA PRO A 63 16.79 8.32 -9.59
C PRO A 63 18.00 9.17 -9.19
N SER A 64 19.12 8.97 -9.88
CA SER A 64 20.31 9.79 -9.72
C SER A 64 20.12 11.17 -10.36
N HIS A 65 20.95 12.15 -10.02
CA HIS A 65 20.91 13.46 -10.69
C HIS A 65 21.14 13.34 -12.20
N ALA A 66 22.02 12.43 -12.64
CA ALA A 66 22.22 12.13 -14.05
C ALA A 66 20.95 11.58 -14.72
N ALA A 67 20.23 10.66 -14.05
CA ALA A 67 18.96 10.14 -14.57
C ALA A 67 17.89 11.24 -14.66
N MET A 68 17.82 12.14 -13.67
CA MET A 68 16.92 13.30 -13.70
C MET A 68 17.30 14.27 -14.85
N ALA A 69 18.58 14.52 -15.06
CA ALA A 69 19.10 15.34 -16.16
C ALA A 69 18.71 14.77 -17.53
N THR A 70 18.94 13.47 -17.76
CA THR A 70 18.51 12.78 -18.99
C THR A 70 17.00 12.86 -19.18
N ALA A 71 16.21 12.65 -18.12
CA ALA A 71 14.76 12.76 -18.19
C ALA A 71 14.29 14.20 -18.49
N LEU A 72 14.98 15.21 -17.97
CA LEU A 72 14.68 16.62 -18.26
C LEU A 72 14.97 16.95 -19.73
N GLU A 73 16.11 16.54 -20.27
CA GLU A 73 16.45 16.74 -21.69
C GLU A 73 15.48 16.00 -22.62
N ALA A 74 15.00 14.82 -22.21
CA ALA A 74 14.01 14.04 -22.94
C ALA A 74 12.57 14.55 -22.76
N GLY A 75 12.31 15.54 -21.89
CA GLY A 75 10.96 16.03 -21.59
C GLY A 75 10.10 15.05 -20.77
N THR A 76 10.70 14.04 -20.14
CA THR A 76 10.02 12.97 -19.37
C THR A 76 10.16 13.12 -17.86
N LEU A 77 10.82 14.17 -17.37
CA LEU A 77 11.00 14.41 -15.93
C LEU A 77 9.67 14.39 -15.13
N PRO A 78 8.55 14.99 -15.57
CA PRO A 78 7.29 14.90 -14.85
C PRO A 78 6.77 13.46 -14.67
N ALA A 79 6.97 12.59 -15.66
CA ALA A 79 6.58 11.18 -15.55
C ALA A 79 7.42 10.46 -14.50
N LEU A 80 8.74 10.72 -14.47
CA LEU A 80 9.65 10.13 -13.48
C LEU A 80 9.30 10.58 -12.04
N VAL A 81 8.92 11.85 -11.85
CA VAL A 81 8.41 12.36 -10.57
C VAL A 81 7.10 11.65 -10.20
N GLY A 82 6.19 11.49 -11.16
CA GLY A 82 4.93 10.78 -10.98
C GLY A 82 5.13 9.35 -10.48
N ASP A 83 6.03 8.59 -11.10
CA ASP A 83 6.36 7.22 -10.69
C ASP A 83 6.93 7.16 -9.27
N TYR A 84 7.79 8.11 -8.90
CA TYR A 84 8.35 8.19 -7.55
C TYR A 84 7.27 8.48 -6.50
N LEU A 85 6.36 9.42 -6.77
CA LEU A 85 5.25 9.74 -5.88
C LEU A 85 4.27 8.56 -5.78
N ALA A 86 3.97 7.88 -6.87
CA ALA A 86 3.11 6.69 -6.88
C ALA A 86 3.67 5.57 -5.98
N ARG A 87 5.00 5.34 -6.01
CA ARG A 87 5.67 4.39 -5.10
C ARG A 87 5.55 4.82 -3.64
N ARG A 88 5.66 6.12 -3.36
CA ARG A 88 5.46 6.66 -2.00
C ARG A 88 4.02 6.42 -1.52
N ASP A 89 3.03 6.67 -2.37
CA ASP A 89 1.62 6.46 -2.05
C ASP A 89 1.30 4.98 -1.84
N ALA A 90 1.88 4.09 -2.64
CA ALA A 90 1.74 2.65 -2.45
C ALA A 90 2.31 2.19 -1.10
N ARG A 91 3.45 2.75 -0.65
CA ARG A 91 3.96 2.50 0.70
C ARG A 91 3.04 3.05 1.79
N GLN A 92 2.45 4.22 1.59
CA GLN A 92 1.47 4.77 2.53
C GLN A 92 0.27 3.83 2.66
N LYS A 93 -0.27 3.32 1.54
CA LYS A 93 -1.36 2.34 1.55
C LYS A 93 -1.00 1.05 2.31
N LEU A 94 0.23 0.56 2.15
CA LEU A 94 0.72 -0.60 2.93
C LEU A 94 0.74 -0.31 4.43
N ARG A 95 1.17 0.88 4.84
CA ARG A 95 1.19 1.30 6.24
C ARG A 95 -0.20 1.50 6.82
N ASP A 96 -1.14 2.04 6.05
CA ASP A 96 -2.52 2.17 6.49
C ASP A 96 -3.19 0.80 6.67
N HIS A 97 -2.91 -0.14 5.77
CA HIS A 97 -3.32 -1.54 5.95
C HIS A 97 -2.66 -2.17 7.18
N ALA A 98 -1.37 -1.87 7.43
CA ALA A 98 -0.68 -2.34 8.63
C ALA A 98 -1.31 -1.83 9.92
N ARG A 99 -1.76 -0.56 9.98
CA ARG A 99 -2.51 -0.05 11.14
C ARG A 99 -3.82 -0.80 11.33
N GLN A 100 -4.54 -1.08 10.24
CA GLN A 100 -5.77 -1.88 10.31
C GLN A 100 -5.49 -3.29 10.85
N CYS A 101 -4.43 -3.95 10.38
CA CYS A 101 -4.00 -5.25 10.89
C CYS A 101 -3.58 -5.19 12.37
N ALA A 102 -2.86 -4.15 12.77
CA ALA A 102 -2.44 -3.97 14.17
C ALA A 102 -3.66 -3.83 15.09
N ARG A 103 -4.66 -3.02 14.70
CA ARG A 103 -5.93 -2.89 15.45
C ARG A 103 -6.72 -4.19 15.52
N LEU A 104 -6.73 -4.99 14.46
CA LEU A 104 -7.40 -6.30 14.46
C LEU A 104 -6.74 -7.29 15.44
N LEU A 105 -5.46 -7.09 15.74
CA LEU A 105 -4.65 -7.94 16.63
C LEU A 105 -4.46 -7.31 18.03
N ASP A 106 -5.16 -6.22 18.34
CA ASP A 106 -4.99 -5.44 19.58
C ASP A 106 -3.52 -5.04 19.86
N ARG A 107 -2.76 -4.74 18.80
CA ARG A 107 -1.37 -4.27 18.86
C ARG A 107 -1.29 -2.75 18.73
N ASP A 108 -0.27 -2.18 19.37
CA ASP A 108 0.07 -0.76 19.26
C ASP A 108 0.41 -0.39 17.79
N ASP A 109 -0.42 0.46 17.18
CA ASP A 109 -0.25 0.96 15.82
C ASP A 109 0.53 2.29 15.75
N SER A 110 0.88 2.90 16.90
CA SER A 110 1.59 4.18 16.96
C SER A 110 3.00 4.12 16.37
N ARG A 111 3.59 2.92 16.34
CA ARG A 111 4.91 2.67 15.73
C ARG A 111 4.87 2.70 14.19
N ILE A 112 3.69 2.64 13.58
CA ILE A 112 3.50 2.62 12.13
C ILE A 112 3.34 4.06 11.62
N THR A 113 4.46 4.73 11.41
CA THR A 113 4.52 6.16 11.08
C THR A 113 3.94 6.49 9.71
N GLU A 114 3.25 7.62 9.60
CA GLU A 114 2.77 8.15 8.31
C GLU A 114 3.92 8.70 7.49
N LEU A 115 3.83 8.49 6.17
CA LEU A 115 4.68 9.19 5.22
C LEU A 115 4.14 10.60 5.04
N ARG A 116 4.98 11.60 5.33
CA ARG A 116 4.66 13.01 5.09
C ARG A 116 4.16 13.22 3.65
N TRP A 117 3.09 13.97 3.48
CA TRP A 117 2.65 14.38 2.16
C TRP A 117 3.73 15.23 1.46
N VAL A 118 3.88 15.03 0.16
CA VAL A 118 4.81 15.78 -0.69
C VAL A 118 4.00 16.42 -1.81
N ASP A 119 4.12 17.73 -1.97
CA ASP A 119 3.49 18.45 -3.07
C ASP A 119 4.16 18.04 -4.40
N PRO A 120 3.41 17.49 -5.38
CA PRO A 120 3.95 17.14 -6.68
C PRO A 120 4.64 18.30 -7.40
N ALA A 121 4.12 19.52 -7.26
CA ALA A 121 4.68 20.70 -7.91
C ALA A 121 6.00 21.14 -7.25
N GLU A 122 6.10 21.00 -5.92
CA GLU A 122 7.34 21.27 -5.19
C GLU A 122 8.42 20.23 -5.54
N GLU A 123 8.05 18.95 -5.57
CA GLU A 123 9.00 17.87 -5.89
C GLU A 123 9.50 17.97 -7.33
N LEU A 124 8.61 18.28 -8.29
CA LEU A 124 9.00 18.53 -9.68
C LEU A 124 9.96 19.72 -9.79
N ARG A 125 9.71 20.81 -9.06
CA ARG A 125 10.59 21.99 -9.04
C ARG A 125 11.97 21.63 -8.50
N ARG A 126 12.01 20.87 -7.40
CA ARG A 126 13.26 20.40 -6.79
C ARG A 126 14.06 19.53 -7.76
N TRP A 127 13.43 18.54 -8.38
CA TRP A 127 14.11 17.64 -9.32
C TRP A 127 14.55 18.37 -10.58
N THR A 128 13.79 19.37 -11.03
CA THR A 128 14.21 20.24 -12.15
C THR A 128 15.48 21.01 -11.78
N ALA A 129 15.58 21.53 -10.55
CA ALA A 129 16.78 22.23 -10.10
C ALA A 129 18.01 21.29 -10.02
N ASP A 130 17.83 20.09 -9.48
CA ASP A 130 18.89 19.06 -9.42
C ASP A 130 19.36 18.64 -10.82
N ALA A 131 18.41 18.43 -11.75
CA ALA A 131 18.68 18.12 -13.15
C ALA A 131 19.41 19.26 -13.88
N LEU A 132 18.97 20.51 -13.71
CA LEU A 132 19.60 21.68 -14.32
C LEU A 132 21.02 21.91 -13.81
N TYR A 133 21.26 21.67 -12.52
CA TYR A 133 22.61 21.73 -11.95
C TYR A 133 23.56 20.76 -12.66
N GLU A 134 23.12 19.50 -12.83
CA GLU A 134 23.90 18.46 -13.49
C GLU A 134 24.14 18.78 -14.97
N LEU A 135 23.10 19.20 -15.70
CA LEU A 135 23.22 19.59 -17.11
C LEU A 135 24.17 20.78 -17.30
N ARG A 136 24.09 21.78 -16.43
CA ARG A 136 24.97 22.96 -16.50
C ARG A 136 26.42 22.56 -16.28
N ARG A 137 26.68 21.66 -15.32
CA ARG A 137 28.02 21.14 -15.04
C ARG A 137 28.59 20.41 -16.26
N THR A 138 27.87 19.42 -16.80
CA THR A 138 28.31 18.64 -17.97
C THR A 138 28.56 19.53 -19.20
N LYS A 139 27.71 20.53 -19.43
CA LYS A 139 27.90 21.49 -20.53
C LYS A 139 29.12 22.38 -20.30
N ALA A 140 29.35 22.86 -19.08
CA ALA A 140 30.53 23.63 -18.73
C ALA A 140 31.82 22.82 -18.93
N ASP A 141 31.84 21.55 -18.51
CA ASP A 141 32.99 20.65 -18.70
C ASP A 141 33.26 20.42 -20.20
N THR A 142 32.22 20.16 -20.98
CA THR A 142 32.33 19.97 -22.44
C THR A 142 32.86 21.22 -23.13
N LEU A 143 32.32 22.40 -22.80
CA LEU A 143 32.77 23.68 -23.35
C LEU A 143 34.22 23.98 -22.96
N SER A 144 34.59 23.72 -21.71
CA SER A 144 35.96 23.95 -21.23
C SER A 144 36.94 23.03 -21.94
N ALA A 145 36.62 21.75 -22.09
CA ALA A 145 37.44 20.80 -22.84
C ALA A 145 37.61 21.21 -24.32
N ALA A 146 36.54 21.68 -24.97
CA ALA A 146 36.61 22.15 -26.36
C ALA A 146 37.45 23.42 -26.52
N VAL A 147 37.49 24.30 -25.52
CA VAL A 147 38.35 25.49 -25.53
C VAL A 147 39.80 25.11 -25.23
N LEU A 148 40.04 24.28 -24.22
CA LEU A 148 41.38 23.88 -23.78
C LEU A 148 42.10 22.98 -24.78
N SER A 149 41.39 22.17 -25.56
CA SER A 149 41.99 21.31 -26.60
C SER A 149 42.77 22.10 -27.66
N THR A 150 42.50 23.39 -27.83
CA THR A 150 43.28 24.26 -28.72
C THR A 150 44.66 24.64 -28.17
N TYR A 151 44.90 24.40 -26.88
CA TYR A 151 46.13 24.73 -26.16
C TYR A 151 46.88 23.49 -25.64
N GLU A 152 46.28 22.31 -25.67
CA GLU A 152 46.92 21.07 -25.30
C GLU A 152 47.77 20.58 -26.49
N VAL A 153 49.10 20.62 -26.33
CA VAL A 153 50.08 20.07 -27.29
C VAL A 153 50.15 18.56 -27.04
N GLU A 154 50.00 17.76 -28.10
CA GLU A 154 50.13 16.28 -28.07
C GLU A 154 51.46 15.79 -27.47
#